data_AF-A0A564SY47-F1
#
_entry.id   AF-A0A564SY47-F1
#
_cell.length_a   1.000
_cell.length_b   1.000
_cell.length_c   1.000
_cell.angle_alpha   90.00
_cell.angle_beta   90.00
_cell.angle_gamma   90.00
#
_symmetry.space_group_name_H-M   'P 1'
#
loop_
_entity.id
_entity.type
_entity.pdbx_description
1 polymer ?
#
loop_
_entity_poly.entity_id
_entity_poly.type
_entity_poly.pdbx_seq_one_letter_code
_entity_poly.pdbx_strand_id
1 'polypeptide(L)'
;MKEKKSSYFTATWKMLVAVIIGGIAGGVSVVIYELMKKGIDAGIRTINGTIQQYIFPVLIIIAVVTVVVGEYSLYRLKNVYKEMKDADEDRFYELDYEEEKWGAWTSGVNLVSQVACIIILSFGYSLKYIESGKSRYFLFACIIFILCYFYDIYLSVRYVKAIQAAHPEKKGDPTSSKFTEQWVESCDEAEKEIIYKSAYKTYIVLNKVIPLLLLLTLIANMFLNTGILAVLVVAVIYLVTGMTYIRSCMVSKAKKLG
;
A
#
# COMPACT_ATOMS: atom_id res chain seq x y z
N MET A 1 -44.08 1.13 -22.28
CA MET A 1 -43.54 1.90 -21.14
C MET A 1 -42.99 0.88 -20.14
N LYS A 2 -41.66 0.66 -20.08
CA LYS A 2 -41.07 -0.29 -19.11
C LYS A 2 -41.02 0.39 -17.74
N GLU A 3 -41.72 -0.13 -16.75
CA GLU A 3 -41.66 0.35 -15.38
C GLU A 3 -40.21 0.35 -14.89
N LYS A 4 -39.69 1.53 -14.58
CA LYS A 4 -38.40 1.71 -13.95
C LYS A 4 -38.55 1.23 -12.50
N LYS A 5 -38.33 -0.07 -12.25
CA LYS A 5 -38.31 -0.66 -10.90
C LYS A 5 -37.56 0.30 -9.98
N SER A 6 -38.22 0.77 -8.92
CA SER A 6 -37.65 1.75 -7.99
C SER A 6 -36.26 1.28 -7.54
N SER A 7 -35.26 2.15 -7.70
CA SER A 7 -33.86 1.85 -7.35
C SER A 7 -33.73 1.35 -5.91
N TYR A 8 -34.58 1.87 -5.02
CA TYR A 8 -34.69 1.45 -3.62
C TYR A 8 -35.15 -0.02 -3.47
N PHE A 9 -36.16 -0.46 -4.22
CA PHE A 9 -36.61 -1.85 -4.17
C PHE A 9 -35.51 -2.83 -4.64
N THR A 10 -34.77 -2.44 -5.67
CA THR A 10 -33.65 -3.23 -6.18
C THR A 10 -32.50 -3.32 -5.17
N ALA A 11 -32.23 -2.24 -4.42
CA ALA A 11 -31.24 -2.23 -3.36
C ALA A 11 -31.65 -3.10 -2.16
N THR A 12 -32.89 -2.94 -1.66
CA THR A 12 -33.42 -3.72 -0.54
C THR A 12 -33.44 -5.21 -0.85
N TRP A 13 -33.83 -5.59 -2.07
CA TRP A 13 -33.80 -6.99 -2.51
C TRP A 13 -32.39 -7.57 -2.52
N LYS A 14 -31.40 -6.83 -3.04
CA LYS A 14 -29.99 -7.25 -3.02
C LYS A 14 -29.45 -7.43 -1.60
N MET A 15 -29.84 -6.56 -0.66
CA MET A 15 -29.46 -6.70 0.75
C MET A 15 -30.08 -7.95 1.38
N LEU A 16 -31.36 -8.24 1.14
CA LEU A 16 -32.01 -9.44 1.66
C LEU A 16 -31.33 -10.73 1.18
N VAL A 17 -31.01 -10.80 -0.12
CA VAL A 17 -30.27 -11.94 -0.69
C VAL A 17 -28.87 -12.06 -0.06
N ALA A 18 -28.16 -10.95 0.15
CA ALA A 18 -26.85 -10.95 0.79
C ALA A 18 -26.91 -11.40 2.26
N VAL A 19 -27.96 -11.03 3.02
CA VAL A 19 -28.17 -11.47 4.41
C VAL A 19 -28.41 -12.98 4.48
N ILE A 20 -29.22 -13.53 3.57
CA ILE A 20 -29.49 -14.98 3.53
C ILE A 20 -28.22 -15.76 3.17
N ILE A 21 -27.50 -15.32 2.14
CA ILE A 21 -26.21 -15.94 1.75
C ILE A 21 -25.20 -15.83 2.89
N GLY A 22 -25.11 -14.66 3.54
CA GLY A 22 -24.24 -14.44 4.70
C GLY A 22 -24.59 -15.32 5.90
N GLY A 23 -25.88 -15.53 6.17
CA GLY A 23 -26.34 -16.42 7.23
C GLY A 23 -26.00 -17.90 6.97
N ILE A 24 -26.19 -18.37 5.74
CA ILE A 24 -25.86 -19.74 5.33
C ILE A 24 -24.34 -19.95 5.34
N ALA A 25 -23.57 -19.03 4.74
CA ALA A 25 -22.12 -19.07 4.75
C ALA A 25 -21.57 -19.02 6.18
N GLY A 26 -22.16 -18.19 7.05
CA GLY A 26 -21.86 -18.11 8.47
C GLY A 26 -22.07 -19.45 9.18
N GLY A 27 -23.23 -20.09 9.00
CA GLY A 27 -23.52 -21.40 9.58
C GLY A 27 -22.55 -22.50 9.13
N VAL A 28 -22.24 -22.56 7.82
CA VAL A 28 -21.29 -23.53 7.25
C VAL A 28 -19.86 -23.27 7.74
N SER A 29 -19.48 -22.00 7.91
CA SER A 29 -18.15 -21.62 8.37
C SER A 29 -17.87 -22.02 9.83
N VAL A 30 -18.88 -22.08 10.70
CA VAL A 30 -18.72 -22.57 12.09
C VAL A 30 -18.36 -24.06 12.12
N VAL A 31 -19.05 -24.88 11.32
CA VAL A 31 -18.79 -26.33 11.22
C VAL A 31 -17.39 -26.60 10.66
N ILE A 32 -17.00 -25.86 9.63
CA ILE A 32 -15.66 -25.95 9.03
C ILE A 32 -14.59 -25.45 10.01
N TYR A 33 -14.86 -24.38 10.76
CA TYR A 33 -13.94 -23.84 11.75
C TYR A 33 -13.68 -24.82 12.90
N GLU A 34 -14.70 -25.50 13.43
CA GLU A 34 -14.51 -26.54 14.46
C GLU A 34 -13.65 -27.70 13.97
N LEU A 35 -13.76 -28.07 12.69
CA LEU A 35 -12.91 -29.06 12.04
C LEU A 35 -11.47 -28.56 11.80
N MET A 36 -11.29 -27.28 11.43
CA MET A 36 -9.98 -26.70 11.13
C MET A 36 -9.21 -26.16 12.34
N LYS A 37 -9.87 -25.91 13.49
CA LYS A 37 -9.26 -25.28 14.67
C LYS A 37 -8.00 -25.98 15.17
N LYS A 38 -8.00 -27.33 15.20
CA LYS A 38 -6.83 -28.13 15.58
C LYS A 38 -5.67 -28.00 14.57
N GLY A 39 -5.97 -27.82 13.29
CA GLY A 39 -4.97 -27.65 12.22
C GLY A 39 -4.45 -26.22 12.11
N ILE A 40 -5.29 -25.21 12.37
CA ILE A 40 -4.92 -23.80 12.35
C ILE A 40 -4.02 -23.45 13.55
N ASP A 41 -4.34 -23.93 14.76
CA ASP A 41 -3.48 -23.67 15.93
C ASP A 41 -2.11 -24.39 15.81
N ALA A 42 -2.10 -25.62 15.29
CA ALA A 42 -0.86 -26.35 15.01
C ALA A 42 -0.08 -25.72 13.84
N GLY A 43 -0.77 -25.28 12.79
CA GLY A 43 -0.21 -24.60 11.63
C GLY A 43 0.39 -23.25 11.98
N ILE A 44 -0.32 -22.39 12.72
CA ILE A 44 0.17 -21.08 13.18
C ILE A 44 1.38 -21.26 14.12
N ARG A 45 1.38 -22.24 15.02
CA ARG A 45 2.54 -22.53 15.89
C ARG A 45 3.75 -23.04 15.10
N THR A 46 3.54 -23.88 14.09
CA THR A 46 4.59 -24.41 13.22
C THR A 46 5.14 -23.34 12.28
N ILE A 47 4.26 -22.50 11.70
CA ILE A 47 4.62 -21.35 10.86
C ILE A 47 5.42 -20.34 11.68
N ASN A 48 4.98 -19.99 12.90
CA ASN A 48 5.72 -19.07 13.76
C ASN A 48 7.11 -19.62 14.13
N GLY A 49 7.24 -20.92 14.44
CA GLY A 49 8.52 -21.53 14.76
C GLY A 49 9.51 -21.55 13.59
N THR A 50 9.02 -21.86 12.37
CA THR A 50 9.85 -21.86 11.15
C THR A 50 10.18 -20.45 10.69
N ILE A 51 9.21 -19.53 10.64
CA ILE A 51 9.44 -18.11 10.31
C ILE A 51 10.50 -17.53 11.24
N GLN A 52 10.42 -17.81 12.54
CA GLN A 52 11.37 -17.31 13.54
C GLN A 52 12.84 -17.64 13.31
N GLN A 53 13.14 -18.75 12.61
CA GLN A 53 14.50 -19.12 12.26
C GLN A 53 14.98 -18.42 10.97
N TYR A 54 14.05 -18.06 10.08
CA TYR A 54 14.36 -17.52 8.75
C TYR A 54 14.10 -16.02 8.59
N ILE A 55 13.54 -15.31 9.59
CA ILE A 55 13.33 -13.84 9.52
C ILE A 55 14.61 -13.12 9.13
N PHE A 56 15.70 -13.40 9.84
CA PHE A 56 16.97 -12.69 9.64
C PHE A 56 17.52 -12.87 8.21
N PRO A 57 17.68 -14.09 7.67
CA PRO A 57 18.11 -14.25 6.28
C PRO A 57 17.10 -13.71 5.26
N VAL A 58 15.79 -13.82 5.52
CA VAL A 58 14.76 -13.26 4.62
C VAL A 58 14.84 -11.73 4.57
N LEU A 59 15.06 -11.05 5.70
CA LEU A 59 15.25 -9.60 5.72
C LEU A 59 16.52 -9.17 4.98
N ILE A 60 17.60 -9.94 5.08
CA ILE A 60 18.82 -9.68 4.27
C ILE A 60 18.51 -9.82 2.79
N ILE A 61 17.80 -10.87 2.38
CA ILE A 61 17.44 -11.07 0.97
C ILE A 61 16.60 -9.91 0.47
N ILE A 62 15.59 -9.48 1.24
CA ILE A 62 14.77 -8.32 0.88
C ILE A 62 15.62 -7.06 0.76
N ALA A 63 16.49 -6.80 1.74
CA ALA A 63 17.40 -5.66 1.72
C ALA A 63 18.26 -5.62 0.44
N VAL A 64 18.90 -6.75 0.14
CA VAL A 64 19.77 -6.88 -1.04
C VAL A 64 18.97 -6.70 -2.32
N VAL A 65 17.81 -7.33 -2.45
CA VAL A 65 16.94 -7.21 -3.63
C VAL A 65 16.47 -5.76 -3.81
N THR A 66 16.04 -5.10 -2.73
CA THR A 66 15.62 -3.69 -2.77
C THR A 66 16.76 -2.78 -3.21
N VAL A 67 17.98 -2.98 -2.69
CA VAL A 67 19.16 -2.19 -3.08
C VAL A 67 19.51 -2.42 -4.54
N VAL A 68 19.60 -3.69 -4.98
CA VAL A 68 19.98 -4.03 -6.36
C VAL A 68 18.96 -3.50 -7.36
N VAL A 69 17.67 -3.76 -7.13
CA VAL A 69 16.61 -3.31 -8.04
C VAL A 69 16.49 -1.78 -8.01
N GLY A 70 16.60 -1.15 -6.84
CA GLY A 70 16.53 0.31 -6.70
C GLY A 70 17.68 1.06 -7.37
N GLU A 71 18.92 0.60 -7.21
CA GLU A 71 20.07 1.22 -7.90
C GLU A 71 20.00 0.95 -9.41
N TYR A 72 19.59 -0.25 -9.82
CA TYR A 72 19.44 -0.58 -11.23
C TYR A 72 18.35 0.27 -11.91
N SER A 73 17.18 0.43 -11.27
CA SER A 73 16.10 1.26 -11.81
C SER A 73 16.51 2.73 -11.88
N LEU A 74 17.21 3.25 -10.87
CA LEU A 74 17.72 4.61 -10.87
C LEU A 74 18.83 4.83 -11.92
N TYR A 75 19.68 3.84 -12.13
CA TYR A 75 20.70 3.87 -13.19
C TYR A 75 20.03 3.91 -14.57
N ARG A 76 19.04 3.05 -14.82
CA ARG A 76 18.26 3.05 -16.07
C ARG A 76 17.53 4.36 -16.29
N LEU A 77 16.89 4.90 -15.25
CA LEU A 77 16.22 6.20 -15.29
C LEU A 77 17.18 7.33 -15.72
N LYS A 78 18.37 7.37 -15.13
CA LYS A 78 19.40 8.36 -15.52
C LYS A 78 19.91 8.19 -16.95
N ASN A 79 19.91 6.97 -17.49
CA ASN A 79 20.27 6.75 -18.88
C ASN A 79 19.17 7.21 -19.83
N VAL A 80 17.90 6.95 -19.50
CA VAL A 80 16.74 7.51 -20.23
C VAL A 80 16.85 9.03 -20.30
N TYR A 81 17.16 9.70 -19.19
CA TYR A 81 17.36 11.16 -19.17
C TYR A 81 18.51 11.67 -20.04
N LYS A 82 19.54 10.85 -20.26
CA LYS A 82 20.63 11.21 -21.20
C LYS A 82 20.17 11.04 -22.63
N GLU A 83 19.51 9.93 -22.94
CA GLU A 83 18.97 9.63 -24.27
C GLU A 83 17.93 10.67 -24.71
N MET A 84 17.09 11.16 -23.78
CA MET A 84 16.04 12.16 -24.09
C MET A 84 16.60 13.49 -24.61
N LYS A 85 17.83 13.87 -24.27
CA LYS A 85 18.41 15.16 -24.68
C LYS A 85 18.67 15.25 -26.18
N ASP A 86 19.02 14.11 -26.77
CA ASP A 86 19.44 14.01 -28.17
C ASP A 86 18.44 13.19 -29.01
N ALA A 87 17.27 12.86 -28.44
CA ALA A 87 16.24 12.05 -29.08
C ALA A 87 15.44 12.87 -30.12
N ASP A 88 15.04 12.21 -31.20
CA ASP A 88 13.99 12.70 -32.10
C ASP A 88 12.60 12.55 -31.47
N GLU A 89 11.59 13.16 -32.09
CA GLU A 89 10.24 13.27 -31.53
C GLU A 89 9.59 11.90 -31.28
N ASP A 90 9.75 10.94 -32.20
CA ASP A 90 9.23 9.58 -32.06
C ASP A 90 9.90 8.83 -30.90
N ARG A 91 11.24 8.91 -30.78
CA ARG A 91 11.99 8.29 -29.68
C ARG A 91 11.71 8.98 -28.35
N PHE A 92 11.41 10.27 -28.35
CA PHE A 92 11.08 11.02 -27.15
C PHE A 92 9.83 10.46 -26.46
N TYR A 93 8.76 10.16 -27.20
CA TYR A 93 7.55 9.56 -26.63
C TYR A 93 7.81 8.17 -26.02
N GLU A 94 8.68 7.36 -26.63
CA GLU A 94 9.07 6.07 -26.07
C GLU A 94 9.86 6.24 -24.78
N LEU A 95 10.79 7.21 -24.76
CA LEU A 95 11.63 7.50 -23.59
C LEU A 95 10.81 8.12 -22.44
N ASP A 96 9.80 8.93 -22.73
CA ASP A 96 8.87 9.49 -21.75
C ASP A 96 8.10 8.37 -21.03
N TYR A 97 7.64 7.37 -21.79
CA TYR A 97 7.07 6.16 -21.20
C TYR A 97 8.11 5.33 -20.41
N GLU A 98 9.35 5.22 -20.90
CA GLU A 98 10.42 4.55 -20.16
C GLU A 98 10.75 5.26 -18.83
N GLU A 99 10.76 6.60 -18.81
CA GLU A 99 10.91 7.40 -17.60
C GLU A 99 9.85 7.01 -16.56
N GLU A 100 8.56 7.07 -16.94
CA GLU A 100 7.45 6.75 -16.04
C GLU A 100 7.54 5.30 -15.54
N LYS A 101 7.95 4.37 -16.42
CA LYS A 101 8.15 2.96 -16.10
C LYS A 101 9.28 2.76 -15.07
N TRP A 102 10.45 3.36 -15.29
CA TRP A 102 11.59 3.21 -14.37
C TRP A 102 11.36 3.96 -13.06
N GLY A 103 10.62 5.07 -13.09
CA GLY A 103 10.12 5.76 -11.91
C GLY A 103 9.14 4.91 -11.10
N ALA A 104 8.22 4.22 -11.77
CA ALA A 104 7.31 3.26 -11.15
C ALA A 104 8.04 2.07 -10.52
N TRP A 105 9.07 1.52 -11.17
CA TRP A 105 9.92 0.48 -10.58
C TRP A 105 10.63 0.96 -9.31
N THR A 106 11.20 2.17 -9.35
CA THR A 106 11.91 2.77 -8.21
C THR A 106 10.97 3.01 -7.02
N SER A 107 9.79 3.57 -7.27
CA SER A 107 8.79 3.81 -6.22
C SER A 107 8.13 2.51 -5.73
N GLY A 108 7.89 1.57 -6.64
CA GLY A 108 7.24 0.30 -6.37
C GLY A 108 8.10 -0.64 -5.52
N VAL A 109 9.41 -0.76 -5.83
CA VAL A 109 10.33 -1.56 -5.00
C VAL A 109 10.41 -1.00 -3.59
N ASN A 110 10.40 0.34 -3.46
CA ASN A 110 10.42 1.01 -2.17
C ASN A 110 9.19 0.67 -1.32
N LEU A 111 8.00 0.78 -1.92
CA LEU A 111 6.74 0.45 -1.25
C LEU A 111 6.70 -1.03 -0.82
N VAL A 112 7.09 -1.94 -1.72
CA VAL A 112 7.10 -3.39 -1.45
C VAL A 112 8.09 -3.73 -0.35
N SER A 113 9.31 -3.16 -0.40
CA SER A 113 10.35 -3.32 0.62
C SER A 113 9.84 -2.97 2.02
N GLN A 114 9.27 -1.77 2.16
CA GLN A 114 8.77 -1.28 3.45
C GLN A 114 7.66 -2.16 4.00
N VAL A 115 6.65 -2.49 3.18
CA VAL A 115 5.51 -3.32 3.61
C VAL A 115 5.96 -4.73 3.95
N ALA A 116 6.82 -5.35 3.14
CA ALA A 116 7.34 -6.69 3.39
C ALA A 116 8.15 -6.75 4.69
N CYS A 117 9.02 -5.77 4.93
CA CYS A 117 9.80 -5.68 6.16
C CYS A 117 8.92 -5.58 7.40
N ILE A 118 7.89 -4.70 7.38
CA ILE A 118 6.95 -4.54 8.50
C ILE A 118 6.20 -5.85 8.77
N ILE A 119 5.71 -6.51 7.71
CA ILE A 119 4.99 -7.78 7.84
C ILE A 119 5.88 -8.85 8.46
N ILE A 120 7.10 -9.02 7.96
CA ILE A 120 8.04 -10.05 8.44
C ILE A 120 8.43 -9.81 9.90
N LEU A 121 8.71 -8.56 10.28
CA LEU A 121 8.97 -8.21 11.68
C LEU A 121 7.75 -8.46 12.58
N SER A 122 6.54 -8.17 12.08
CA SER A 122 5.30 -8.37 12.83
C SER A 122 4.99 -9.86 13.07
N PHE A 123 5.17 -10.71 12.06
CA PHE A 123 5.01 -12.17 12.20
C PHE A 123 6.11 -12.80 13.04
N GLY A 124 7.31 -12.23 12.97
CA GLY A 124 8.48 -12.85 13.54
C GLY A 124 8.53 -12.87 15.06
N TYR A 125 7.92 -11.90 15.73
CA TYR A 125 8.22 -11.63 17.13
C TYR A 125 6.95 -11.41 17.97
N SER A 126 6.44 -12.50 18.56
CA SER A 126 5.55 -12.40 19.73
C SER A 126 6.38 -12.16 20.99
N LEU A 127 5.81 -11.53 22.03
CA LEU A 127 6.45 -11.28 23.34
C LEU A 127 7.17 -12.52 23.91
N LYS A 128 6.63 -13.73 23.66
CA LYS A 128 7.22 -15.02 24.08
C LYS A 128 8.57 -15.34 23.42
N TYR A 129 8.86 -14.81 22.24
CA TYR A 129 10.15 -15.02 21.58
C TYR A 129 11.25 -14.17 22.21
N ILE A 130 10.91 -12.96 22.66
CA ILE A 130 11.85 -12.04 23.34
C ILE A 130 12.29 -12.63 24.68
N GLU A 131 11.37 -13.26 25.42
CA GLU A 131 11.64 -13.95 26.68
C GLU A 131 12.52 -15.21 26.52
N SER A 132 12.61 -15.79 25.32
CA SER A 132 13.32 -17.06 25.05
C SER A 132 14.85 -16.96 24.92
N GLY A 133 15.45 -15.79 25.19
CA GLY A 133 16.91 -15.59 25.14
C GLY A 133 17.51 -15.48 23.73
N LYS A 134 16.71 -15.54 22.66
CA LYS A 134 17.11 -15.30 21.26
C LYS A 134 17.12 -13.80 20.87
N SER A 135 17.17 -12.90 21.86
CA SER A 135 17.07 -11.45 21.70
C SER A 135 18.12 -10.83 20.76
N ARG A 136 19.30 -11.45 20.61
CA ARG A 136 20.37 -10.94 19.73
C ARG A 136 19.98 -10.94 18.25
N TYR A 137 19.38 -12.01 17.74
CA TYR A 137 18.95 -12.08 16.33
C TYR A 137 17.81 -11.10 16.03
N PHE A 138 16.96 -10.83 17.03
CA PHE A 138 15.94 -9.79 16.96
C PHE A 138 16.56 -8.40 16.82
N LEU A 139 17.55 -8.07 17.66
CA LEU A 139 18.27 -6.80 17.56
C LEU A 139 18.91 -6.62 16.18
N PHE A 140 19.56 -7.67 15.64
CA PHE A 140 20.12 -7.61 14.29
C PHE A 140 19.04 -7.44 13.20
N ALA A 141 17.88 -8.10 13.32
CA ALA A 141 16.76 -7.90 12.40
C ALA A 141 16.22 -6.46 12.44
N CYS A 142 16.10 -5.86 13.64
CA CYS A 142 15.72 -4.45 13.81
C CYS A 142 16.76 -3.49 13.20
N ILE A 143 18.05 -3.76 13.39
CA ILE A 143 19.12 -2.95 12.80
C ILE A 143 19.03 -3.00 11.26
N ILE A 144 18.88 -4.19 10.67
CA ILE A 144 18.72 -4.33 9.22
C ILE A 144 17.47 -3.59 8.75
N PHE A 145 16.35 -3.73 9.44
CA PHE A 145 15.13 -3.00 9.09
C PHE A 145 15.33 -1.49 9.08
N ILE A 146 15.98 -0.95 10.10
CA ILE A 146 16.30 0.49 10.18
C ILE A 146 17.21 0.89 9.01
N LEU A 147 18.25 0.11 8.71
CA LEU A 147 19.15 0.37 7.58
C LEU A 147 18.43 0.33 6.23
N CYS A 148 17.55 -0.65 6.01
CA CYS A 148 16.70 -0.74 4.83
C CYS A 148 15.81 0.50 4.73
N TYR A 149 15.16 0.91 5.82
CA TYR A 149 14.28 2.06 5.81
C TYR A 149 15.03 3.36 5.52
N PHE A 150 16.24 3.53 6.07
CA PHE A 150 17.11 4.66 5.72
C PHE A 150 17.53 4.62 4.25
N TYR A 151 17.87 3.45 3.71
CA TYR A 151 18.16 3.30 2.29
C TYR A 151 16.95 3.66 1.42
N ASP A 152 15.77 3.18 1.78
CA ASP A 152 14.51 3.44 1.10
C ASP A 152 14.20 4.95 1.03
N ILE A 153 14.39 5.67 2.15
CA ILE A 153 14.30 7.14 2.19
C ILE A 153 15.35 7.77 1.28
N TYR A 154 16.60 7.33 1.36
CA TYR A 154 17.70 7.86 0.56
C TYR A 154 17.48 7.65 -0.94
N LEU A 155 16.96 6.48 -1.34
CA LEU A 155 16.58 6.15 -2.70
C LEU A 155 15.45 7.06 -3.19
N SER A 156 14.41 7.28 -2.39
CA SER A 156 13.34 8.23 -2.70
C SER A 156 13.86 9.66 -2.92
N VAL A 157 14.79 10.13 -2.08
CA VAL A 157 15.40 11.46 -2.25
C VAL A 157 16.24 11.53 -3.52
N ARG A 158 17.05 10.50 -3.82
CA ARG A 158 17.85 10.45 -5.05
C ARG A 158 17.00 10.33 -6.30
N TYR A 159 15.89 9.62 -6.23
CA TYR A 159 14.91 9.52 -7.30
C TYR A 159 14.31 10.90 -7.63
N VAL A 160 13.78 11.60 -6.63
CA VAL A 160 13.25 12.97 -6.80
C VAL A 160 14.32 13.91 -7.36
N LYS A 161 15.54 13.88 -6.82
CA LYS A 161 16.65 14.70 -7.33
C LYS A 161 17.07 14.35 -8.75
N ALA A 162 16.93 13.08 -9.17
CA ALA A 162 17.21 12.68 -10.54
C ALA A 162 16.19 13.27 -11.51
N ILE A 163 14.90 13.24 -11.15
CA ILE A 163 13.84 13.88 -11.92
C ILE A 163 14.10 15.40 -12.01
N GLN A 164 14.34 16.07 -10.88
CA GLN A 164 14.62 17.52 -10.85
C GLN A 164 15.84 17.93 -11.67
N ALA A 165 16.82 17.05 -11.83
CA ALA A 165 17.99 17.30 -12.66
C ALA A 165 17.70 17.17 -14.16
N ALA A 166 16.74 16.32 -14.54
CA ALA A 166 16.29 16.15 -15.92
C ALA A 166 15.24 17.21 -16.32
N HIS A 167 14.38 17.57 -15.36
CA HIS A 167 13.20 18.42 -15.50
C HIS A 167 13.29 19.59 -14.50
N PRO A 168 14.04 20.67 -14.79
CA PRO A 168 14.30 21.77 -13.86
C PRO A 168 13.06 22.56 -13.42
N GLU A 169 11.95 22.45 -14.15
CA GLU A 169 10.65 23.00 -13.81
C GLU A 169 10.03 22.32 -12.59
N LYS A 170 10.40 21.07 -12.29
CA LYS A 170 9.94 20.33 -11.12
C LYS A 170 10.52 20.90 -9.84
N LYS A 171 9.65 21.22 -8.88
CA LYS A 171 10.02 21.85 -7.61
C LYS A 171 9.53 21.04 -6.41
N GLY A 172 10.12 21.32 -5.26
CA GLY A 172 9.76 20.70 -3.99
C GLY A 172 10.97 20.09 -3.31
N ASP A 173 11.10 20.33 -2.01
CA ASP A 173 12.13 19.67 -1.21
C ASP A 173 11.59 18.29 -0.78
N PRO A 174 12.22 17.17 -1.16
CA PRO A 174 11.76 15.82 -0.79
C PRO A 174 11.75 15.58 0.73
N THR A 175 12.40 16.42 1.52
CA THR A 175 12.39 16.36 2.99
C THR A 175 11.33 17.26 3.63
N SER A 176 10.65 18.10 2.85
CA SER A 176 9.60 19.00 3.30
C SER A 176 8.28 18.26 3.52
N SER A 177 7.57 18.60 4.60
CA SER A 177 6.20 18.12 4.84
C SER A 177 5.20 18.60 3.79
N LYS A 178 5.56 19.61 2.98
CA LYS A 178 4.75 20.15 1.88
C LYS A 178 5.22 19.68 0.51
N PHE A 179 6.11 18.68 0.46
CA PHE A 179 6.68 18.19 -0.80
C PHE A 179 5.61 17.90 -1.86
N THR A 180 4.55 17.16 -1.50
CA THR A 180 3.48 16.79 -2.44
C THR A 180 2.76 18.01 -3.02
N GLU A 181 2.51 19.04 -2.20
CA GLU A 181 1.88 20.29 -2.67
C GLU A 181 2.80 21.02 -3.64
N GLN A 182 4.07 21.20 -3.24
CA GLN A 182 5.09 21.86 -4.06
C GLN A 182 5.34 21.13 -5.39
N TRP A 183 5.32 19.79 -5.35
CA TRP A 183 5.50 18.94 -6.51
C TRP A 183 4.34 19.11 -7.50
N VAL A 184 3.09 18.98 -7.01
CA VAL A 184 1.89 19.14 -7.85
C VAL A 184 1.77 20.57 -8.41
N GLU A 185 2.15 21.59 -7.65
CA GLU A 185 2.17 22.98 -8.12
C GLU A 185 3.18 23.21 -9.25
N SER A 186 4.27 22.45 -9.28
CA SER A 186 5.31 22.54 -10.31
C SER A 186 4.99 21.76 -11.59
N CYS A 187 4.05 20.82 -11.54
CA CYS A 187 3.61 20.07 -12.71
C CYS A 187 2.82 20.95 -13.68
N ASP A 188 2.85 20.58 -14.95
CA ASP A 188 1.95 21.16 -15.95
C ASP A 188 0.51 20.64 -15.81
N GLU A 189 -0.40 21.11 -16.65
CA GLU A 189 -1.82 20.73 -16.58
C GLU A 189 -2.08 19.27 -17.01
N ALA A 190 -1.31 18.73 -17.95
CA ALA A 190 -1.46 17.34 -18.40
C ALA A 190 -0.99 16.37 -17.31
N GLU A 191 0.13 16.64 -16.68
CA GLU A 191 0.66 15.86 -15.56
C GLU A 191 -0.24 15.92 -14.33
N LYS A 192 -0.74 17.11 -13.97
CA LYS A 192 -1.75 17.26 -12.92
C LYS A 192 -2.99 16.43 -13.23
N GLU A 193 -3.46 16.43 -14.47
CA GLU A 193 -4.61 15.62 -14.88
C GLU A 193 -4.34 14.12 -14.68
N ILE A 194 -3.15 13.63 -15.05
CA ILE A 194 -2.74 12.24 -14.83
C ILE A 194 -2.72 11.90 -13.34
N ILE A 195 -2.11 12.75 -12.51
CA ILE A 195 -2.04 12.58 -11.05
C ILE A 195 -3.45 12.54 -10.45
N TYR A 196 -4.32 13.49 -10.80
CA TYR A 196 -5.67 13.57 -10.25
C TYR A 196 -6.56 12.41 -10.70
N LYS A 197 -6.49 11.99 -11.98
CA LYS A 197 -7.20 10.80 -12.47
C LYS A 197 -6.72 9.54 -11.75
N SER A 198 -5.41 9.39 -11.56
CA SER A 198 -4.81 8.25 -10.87
C SER A 198 -5.21 8.23 -9.39
N ALA A 199 -5.15 9.37 -8.70
CA ALA A 199 -5.59 9.50 -7.31
C ALA A 199 -7.09 9.18 -7.15
N TYR A 200 -7.94 9.64 -8.07
CA TYR A 200 -9.36 9.32 -8.06
C TYR A 200 -9.63 7.83 -8.30
N LYS A 201 -8.91 7.21 -9.25
CA LYS A 201 -8.99 5.76 -9.46
C LYS A 201 -8.60 4.98 -8.20
N THR A 202 -7.52 5.40 -7.53
CA THR A 202 -7.10 4.83 -6.24
C THR A 202 -8.18 4.98 -5.17
N TYR A 203 -8.79 6.16 -5.05
CA TYR A 203 -9.91 6.40 -4.13
C TYR A 203 -11.09 5.46 -4.38
N ILE A 204 -11.49 5.25 -5.65
CA ILE A 204 -12.57 4.32 -5.99
C ILE A 204 -12.22 2.88 -5.56
N VAL A 205 -10.97 2.44 -5.79
CA VAL A 205 -10.52 1.11 -5.38
C VAL A 205 -10.53 0.97 -3.86
N LEU A 206 -10.00 1.97 -3.14
CA LEU A 206 -9.99 1.98 -1.67
C LEU A 206 -11.41 1.91 -1.08
N ASN A 207 -12.38 2.62 -1.65
CA ASN A 207 -13.77 2.53 -1.20
C ASN A 207 -14.44 1.17 -1.43
N LYS A 208 -13.86 0.30 -2.27
CA LYS A 208 -14.31 -1.09 -2.43
C LYS A 208 -13.53 -2.04 -1.52
N VAL A 209 -12.22 -1.85 -1.43
CA VAL A 209 -11.32 -2.76 -0.72
C VAL A 209 -11.41 -2.58 0.79
N ILE A 210 -11.47 -1.35 1.32
CA ILE A 210 -11.49 -1.12 2.77
C ILE A 210 -12.73 -1.73 3.44
N PRO A 211 -13.97 -1.57 2.92
CA PRO A 211 -15.14 -2.25 3.49
C PRO A 211 -15.04 -3.77 3.44
N LEU A 212 -14.46 -4.32 2.38
CA LEU A 212 -14.21 -5.76 2.27
C LEU A 212 -13.22 -6.22 3.35
N LEU A 213 -12.11 -5.50 3.53
CA LEU A 213 -11.14 -5.77 4.60
C LEU A 213 -11.77 -5.63 5.99
N LEU A 214 -12.68 -4.68 6.19
CA LEU A 214 -13.39 -4.52 7.46
C LEU A 214 -14.27 -5.74 7.76
N LEU A 215 -14.98 -6.26 6.75
CA LEU A 215 -15.75 -7.50 6.89
C LEU A 215 -14.83 -8.70 7.18
N LEU A 216 -13.73 -8.83 6.44
CA LEU A 216 -12.78 -9.92 6.63
C LEU A 216 -12.12 -9.89 8.01
N THR A 217 -11.73 -8.71 8.49
CA THR A 217 -11.14 -8.55 9.83
C THR A 217 -12.15 -8.80 10.94
N LEU A 218 -13.43 -8.45 10.75
CA LEU A 218 -14.51 -8.80 11.68
C LEU A 218 -14.71 -10.31 11.78
N ILE A 219 -14.82 -10.99 10.63
CA ILE A 219 -14.93 -12.45 10.55
C ILE A 219 -13.70 -13.10 11.20
N ALA A 220 -12.50 -12.62 10.87
CA ALA A 220 -11.26 -13.10 11.48
C ALA A 220 -11.25 -12.90 13.00
N ASN A 221 -11.75 -11.78 13.52
CA ASN A 221 -11.84 -11.57 14.96
C ASN A 221 -12.80 -12.57 15.63
N MET A 222 -13.92 -12.91 15.00
CA MET A 222 -14.89 -13.88 15.53
C MET A 222 -14.34 -15.31 15.59
N PHE A 223 -13.58 -15.73 14.58
CA PHE A 223 -13.07 -17.10 14.49
C PHE A 223 -11.66 -17.25 15.06
N LEU A 224 -10.78 -16.27 14.90
CA LEU A 224 -9.36 -16.39 15.24
C LEU A 224 -9.00 -15.66 16.55
N ASN A 225 -9.95 -15.00 17.21
CA ASN A 225 -9.72 -14.17 18.41
C ASN A 225 -8.52 -13.20 18.24
N THR A 226 -8.37 -12.64 17.03
CA THR A 226 -7.26 -11.74 16.66
C THR A 226 -7.29 -10.40 17.41
N GLY A 227 -8.40 -10.08 18.09
CA GLY A 227 -8.59 -8.87 18.88
C GLY A 227 -9.28 -7.76 18.09
N ILE A 228 -10.03 -6.91 18.81
CA ILE A 228 -10.84 -5.84 18.21
C ILE A 228 -10.00 -4.74 17.52
N LEU A 229 -8.72 -4.62 17.88
CA LEU A 229 -7.82 -3.57 17.40
C LEU A 229 -7.70 -3.55 15.87
N ALA A 230 -7.59 -4.72 15.22
CA ALA A 230 -7.49 -4.80 13.76
C ALA A 230 -8.75 -4.24 13.06
N VAL A 231 -9.93 -4.54 13.59
CA VAL A 231 -11.21 -4.02 13.09
C VAL A 231 -11.27 -2.50 13.26
N LEU A 232 -10.87 -1.99 14.43
CA LEU A 232 -10.87 -0.56 14.71
C LEU A 232 -9.93 0.21 13.78
N VAL A 233 -8.70 -0.28 13.56
CA VAL A 233 -7.73 0.38 12.67
C VAL A 233 -8.29 0.48 11.24
N VAL A 234 -8.87 -0.59 10.70
CA VAL A 234 -9.47 -0.57 9.35
C VAL A 234 -10.68 0.37 9.30
N ALA A 235 -11.51 0.39 10.35
CA ALA A 235 -12.66 1.29 10.45
C ALA A 235 -12.24 2.77 10.48
N VAL A 236 -11.20 3.11 11.25
CA VAL A 236 -10.66 4.48 11.30
C VAL A 236 -10.14 4.91 9.94
N ILE A 237 -9.40 4.04 9.23
CA ILE A 237 -8.91 4.35 7.87
C ILE A 237 -10.08 4.63 6.93
N TYR A 238 -11.16 3.84 7.00
CA TYR A 238 -12.35 4.06 6.18
C TYR A 238 -13.01 5.42 6.49
N LEU A 239 -13.19 5.72 7.77
CA LEU A 239 -13.78 6.98 8.23
C LEU A 239 -12.94 8.18 7.80
N VAL A 240 -11.63 8.15 8.03
CA VAL A 240 -10.73 9.24 7.63
C VAL A 240 -10.76 9.45 6.12
N THR A 241 -10.75 8.38 5.33
CA THR A 241 -10.81 8.46 3.86
C THR A 241 -12.11 9.12 3.40
N GLY A 242 -13.26 8.65 3.90
CA GLY A 242 -14.57 9.18 3.53
C GLY A 242 -14.77 10.63 3.98
N MET A 243 -14.41 10.95 5.23
CA MET A 243 -14.54 12.30 5.79
C MET A 243 -13.63 13.30 5.08
N THR A 244 -12.41 12.91 4.73
CA THR A 244 -11.48 13.76 3.99
C THR A 244 -12.01 14.09 2.60
N TYR A 245 -12.58 13.10 1.90
CA TYR A 245 -13.21 13.33 0.60
C TYR A 245 -14.42 14.28 0.70
N ILE A 246 -15.34 14.02 1.62
CA ILE A 246 -16.53 14.86 1.84
C ILE A 246 -16.12 16.30 2.15
N ARG A 247 -15.18 16.48 3.09
CA ARG A 247 -14.66 17.81 3.46
C ARG A 247 -14.03 18.51 2.26
N SER A 248 -13.23 17.81 1.47
CA SER A 248 -12.59 18.37 0.28
C SER A 248 -13.60 18.83 -0.76
N CYS A 249 -14.65 18.03 -1.03
CA CYS A 249 -15.73 18.43 -1.93
C CYS A 249 -16.48 19.68 -1.43
N MET A 250 -16.75 19.76 -0.12
CA MET A 250 -17.41 20.91 0.50
C MET A 250 -16.57 22.18 0.39
N VAL A 251 -15.29 22.12 0.75
CA VAL A 251 -14.37 23.27 0.68
C VAL A 251 -14.21 23.74 -0.77
N SER A 252 -14.06 22.83 -1.73
CA SER A 252 -13.94 23.19 -3.15
C SER A 252 -15.20 23.84 -3.72
N LYS A 253 -16.39 23.48 -3.22
CA LYS A 253 -17.63 24.19 -3.59
C LYS A 253 -17.76 25.54 -2.89
N ALA A 254 -17.38 25.63 -1.61
CA ALA A 254 -17.42 26.88 -0.85
C ALA A 254 -16.51 27.96 -1.44
N LYS A 255 -15.33 27.57 -1.97
CA LYS A 255 -14.42 28.47 -2.70
C LYS A 255 -15.01 29.07 -3.98
N LYS A 256 -16.15 28.58 -4.49
CA LYS A 256 -16.86 29.16 -5.64
C LYS A 256 -17.92 30.19 -5.24
N LEU A 257 -18.22 30.31 -3.94
CA LEU A 257 -19.24 31.19 -3.41
C LEU A 257 -18.68 32.53 -2.91
N GLY A 258 -17.37 32.64 -2.73
CA GLY A 258 -16.64 33.88 -2.44
C GLY A 258 -15.58 34.11 -3.50
#